data_AF-A0A7G6Y2E3-F1
#
_entry.id   AF-A0A7G6Y2E3-F1
#
_cell.length_a   1.000
_cell.length_b   1.000
_cell.length_c   1.000
_cell.angle_alpha   90.00
_cell.angle_beta   90.00
_cell.angle_gamma   90.00
#
_symmetry.space_group_name_H-M   'P 1'
#
loop_
_entity.id
_entity.type
_entity.pdbx_description
1 polymer ?
#
loop_
_entity_poly.entity_id
_entity_poly.type
_entity_poly.pdbx_seq_one_letter_code
_entity_poly.pdbx_strand_id
1 'polypeptide(L)'
;MSTAPETIAVVADAGDAPVAAPVVKRRQFRTAATKSKLSVEEADRQGRAVRLAFEKMGRDASRAFLNEPDAALGGRPLDVATASAVGLAAVEAAIVAHAAATPR
;
A
#
# COMPACT_ATOMS: atom_id res chain seq x y z
N MET A 1 39.24 -19.96 -25.01
CA MET A 1 38.47 -21.19 -25.26
C MET A 1 37.76 -21.52 -23.97
N SER A 2 36.44 -21.29 -23.91
CA SER A 2 35.40 -22.35 -23.94
C SER A 2 35.56 -23.28 -22.74
N THR A 3 34.63 -23.36 -21.79
CA THR A 3 33.20 -23.69 -22.00
C THR A 3 32.35 -23.33 -20.77
N ALA A 4 31.25 -22.60 -20.96
CA ALA A 4 29.96 -23.01 -20.37
C ALA A 4 29.37 -24.10 -21.30
N PRO A 5 28.32 -24.88 -20.97
CA PRO A 5 27.25 -24.65 -19.97
C PRO A 5 26.84 -25.92 -19.19
N GLU A 6 25.92 -25.84 -18.22
CA GLU A 6 24.72 -26.71 -18.24
C GLU A 6 23.65 -26.27 -17.23
N THR A 7 22.42 -26.42 -17.69
CA THR A 7 21.15 -26.02 -17.12
C THR A 7 20.48 -27.25 -16.54
N ILE A 8 19.96 -27.22 -15.31
CA ILE A 8 18.90 -28.14 -14.89
C ILE A 8 17.85 -27.37 -14.09
N ALA A 9 16.66 -27.27 -14.70
CA ALA A 9 15.38 -26.92 -14.09
C ALA A 9 14.71 -28.18 -13.50
N VAL A 10 13.50 -28.02 -12.93
CA VAL A 10 12.49 -29.05 -12.54
C VAL A 10 12.64 -29.51 -11.07
N VAL A 11 11.66 -29.53 -10.15
CA VAL A 11 10.18 -29.36 -10.11
C VAL A 11 9.72 -29.34 -8.63
N ALA A 12 8.73 -28.51 -8.28
CA ALA A 12 7.36 -28.84 -7.85
C ALA A 12 7.11 -29.18 -6.36
N ASP A 13 6.27 -28.33 -5.77
CA ASP A 13 5.05 -28.61 -4.98
C ASP A 13 5.05 -29.75 -3.95
N ALA A 14 4.93 -29.39 -2.67
CA ALA A 14 3.88 -29.87 -1.76
C ALA A 14 4.10 -29.23 -0.38
N GLY A 15 3.03 -28.62 0.16
CA GLY A 15 3.09 -27.82 1.37
C GLY A 15 3.29 -28.57 2.68
N ASP A 16 3.68 -27.80 3.68
CA ASP A 16 3.11 -27.90 5.03
C ASP A 16 3.24 -26.52 5.69
N ALA A 17 2.14 -26.02 6.22
CA ALA A 17 2.07 -24.72 6.87
C ALA A 17 2.39 -24.88 8.36
N PRO A 18 3.37 -24.14 8.93
CA PRO A 18 3.34 -23.91 10.36
C PRO A 18 2.50 -22.67 10.63
N VAL A 19 1.34 -22.91 11.25
CA VAL A 19 0.47 -21.86 11.81
C VAL A 19 1.24 -21.16 12.94
N ALA A 20 1.95 -20.08 12.61
CA ALA A 20 2.63 -19.23 13.56
C ALA A 20 1.73 -18.04 13.94
N ALA A 21 1.43 -17.93 15.24
CA ALA A 21 0.62 -16.86 15.83
C ALA A 21 1.11 -15.44 15.42
N PRO A 22 0.20 -14.45 15.32
CA PRO A 22 0.54 -13.14 14.79
C PRO A 22 1.41 -12.37 15.79
N VAL A 23 2.72 -12.31 15.54
CA VAL A 23 3.60 -11.37 16.21
C VAL A 23 3.20 -9.97 15.73
N VAL A 24 2.45 -9.24 16.55
CA VAL A 24 2.16 -7.83 16.32
C VAL A 24 3.49 -7.08 16.41
N LYS A 25 4.19 -6.96 15.27
CA LYS A 25 5.40 -6.15 15.14
C LYS A 25 5.02 -4.71 15.45
N ARG A 26 5.33 -4.26 16.67
CA ARG A 26 5.20 -2.85 17.05
C ARG A 26 6.08 -2.04 16.10
N ARG A 27 5.44 -1.23 15.27
CA ARG A 27 6.07 -0.42 14.23
C ARG A 27 6.89 0.66 14.92
N GLN A 28 8.20 0.48 14.96
CA GLN A 28 9.13 1.48 15.46
C GLN A 28 9.06 2.72 14.56
N PHE A 29 8.90 3.90 15.16
CA PHE A 29 8.90 5.17 14.43
C PHE A 29 10.29 5.40 13.83
N ARG A 30 10.39 5.32 12.49
CA ARG A 30 11.61 5.66 11.76
C ARG A 30 11.84 7.18 11.86
N THR A 31 13.05 7.59 12.22
CA THR A 31 13.41 9.01 12.35
C THR A 31 13.40 9.70 10.97
N ALA A 32 13.10 11.00 10.95
CA ALA A 32 12.88 11.77 9.72
C ALA A 32 14.08 11.79 8.76
N ALA A 33 15.29 11.49 9.24
CA ALA A 33 16.50 11.34 8.42
C ALA A 33 16.46 10.10 7.48
N THR A 34 15.68 9.08 7.83
CA THR A 34 15.45 7.87 7.02
C THR A 34 14.20 7.94 6.14
N LYS A 35 13.49 9.07 6.15
CA LYS A 35 12.33 9.26 5.28
C LYS A 35 12.87 9.61 3.89
N SER A 36 12.90 8.63 2.99
CA SER A 36 13.06 8.92 1.56
C SER A 36 12.15 10.08 1.23
N LYS A 37 12.74 11.20 0.81
CA LYS A 37 11.96 12.35 0.37
C LYS A 37 11.16 11.86 -0.82
N LEU A 38 9.84 11.99 -0.71
CA LEU A 38 8.95 11.71 -1.84
C LEU A 38 9.44 12.55 -3.02
N SER A 39 9.50 11.93 -4.19
CA SER A 39 9.64 12.67 -5.43
C SER A 39 8.45 13.62 -5.58
N VAL A 40 8.58 14.62 -6.44
CA VAL A 40 7.49 15.56 -6.73
C VAL A 40 6.24 14.81 -7.17
N GLU A 41 6.39 13.80 -8.04
CA GLU A 41 5.26 13.01 -8.52
C GLU A 41 4.60 12.18 -7.40
N GLU A 42 5.40 11.60 -6.50
CA GLU A 42 4.86 10.86 -5.36
C GLU A 42 4.10 11.78 -4.41
N ALA A 43 4.64 12.99 -4.16
CA ALA A 43 3.99 14.00 -3.35
C ALA A 43 2.68 14.49 -3.99
N ASP A 44 2.64 14.67 -5.31
CA ASP A 44 1.43 15.05 -6.04
C ASP A 44 0.36 13.97 -5.95
N ARG A 45 0.73 12.69 -6.14
CA ARG A 45 -0.19 11.56 -5.98
C ARG A 45 -0.74 11.49 -4.55
N GLN A 46 0.13 11.64 -3.54
CA GLN A 46 -0.29 11.70 -2.15
C GLN A 46 -1.25 12.87 -1.89
N GLY A 47 -0.92 14.07 -2.37
CA GLY A 47 -1.74 15.27 -2.20
C GLY A 47 -3.13 15.09 -2.79
N ARG A 48 -3.23 14.50 -3.99
CA ARG A 48 -4.50 14.18 -4.65
C ARG A 48 -5.35 13.21 -3.83
N ALA A 49 -4.77 12.09 -3.40
CA ALA A 49 -5.48 11.09 -2.59
C ALA A 49 -5.98 11.70 -1.27
N VAL A 50 -5.13 12.48 -0.59
CA VAL A 50 -5.46 13.16 0.66
C VAL A 50 -6.62 14.12 0.43
N ARG A 51 -6.50 15.02 -0.55
CA ARG A 51 -7.53 16.03 -0.83
C ARG A 51 -8.89 15.38 -1.12
N LEU A 52 -8.93 14.38 -2.00
CA LEU A 52 -10.18 13.70 -2.34
C LEU A 52 -10.82 13.04 -1.11
N ALA A 53 -10.03 12.36 -0.27
CA ALA A 53 -10.54 11.75 0.95
C ALA A 53 -11.15 12.81 1.88
N PHE A 54 -10.46 13.93 2.10
CA PHE A 54 -10.97 15.02 2.95
C PHE A 54 -12.29 15.58 2.43
N GLU A 55 -12.38 15.81 1.12
CA GLU A 55 -13.59 16.30 0.46
C GLU A 55 -14.75 15.30 0.64
N LYS A 56 -14.52 13.99 0.45
CA LYS A 56 -15.58 12.96 0.45
C LYS A 56 -16.04 12.49 1.83
N MET A 57 -15.12 12.30 2.80
CA MET A 57 -15.44 11.67 4.09
C MET A 57 -15.03 12.50 5.31
N GLY A 58 -14.11 13.46 5.16
CA GLY A 58 -13.80 14.44 6.20
C GLY A 58 -12.72 14.01 7.16
N ARG A 59 -12.26 14.96 7.97
CA ARG A 59 -10.95 14.90 8.62
C ARG A 59 -10.64 13.57 9.30
N ASP A 60 -11.50 13.13 10.21
CA ASP A 60 -11.20 11.95 11.03
C ASP A 60 -11.34 10.66 10.23
N ALA A 61 -12.40 10.54 9.42
CA ALA A 61 -12.62 9.40 8.53
C ALA A 61 -11.52 9.28 7.46
N SER A 62 -11.12 10.38 6.83
CA SER A 62 -10.01 10.42 5.87
C SER A 62 -8.70 9.99 6.51
N ARG A 63 -8.40 10.49 7.72
CA ARG A 63 -7.18 10.14 8.42
C ARG A 63 -7.14 8.64 8.75
N ALA A 64 -8.26 8.08 9.21
CA ALA A 64 -8.37 6.65 9.50
C ALA A 64 -8.19 5.83 8.22
N PHE A 65 -9.01 6.10 7.20
CA PHE A 65 -8.97 5.39 5.92
C PHE A 65 -7.56 5.39 5.29
N LEU A 66 -6.93 6.55 5.15
CA LEU A 66 -5.65 6.69 4.45
C LEU A 66 -4.46 6.00 5.15
N ASN A 67 -4.56 5.80 6.46
CA ASN A 67 -3.47 5.25 7.26
C ASN A 67 -3.68 3.80 7.68
N GLU A 68 -4.91 3.29 7.66
CA GLU A 68 -5.21 1.90 8.00
C GLU A 68 -4.92 0.97 6.82
N PRO A 69 -4.41 -0.25 7.03
CA PRO A 69 -4.28 -1.23 5.96
C PRO A 69 -5.65 -1.60 5.39
N ASP A 70 -5.76 -1.58 4.07
CA ASP A 70 -6.93 -2.06 3.34
C ASP A 70 -6.52 -3.31 2.55
N ALA A 71 -7.16 -4.44 2.87
CA ALA A 71 -6.89 -5.72 2.23
C ALA A 71 -7.22 -5.71 0.72
N ALA A 72 -8.23 -4.94 0.30
CA ALA A 72 -8.61 -4.83 -1.12
C ALA A 72 -7.57 -4.05 -1.93
N LEU A 73 -6.87 -3.11 -1.29
CA LEU A 73 -5.78 -2.34 -1.90
C LEU A 73 -4.40 -3.02 -1.72
N GLY A 74 -4.33 -4.12 -0.97
CA GLY A 74 -3.08 -4.84 -0.70
C GLY A 74 -2.11 -4.05 0.20
N GLY A 75 -2.60 -3.07 0.96
CA GLY A 75 -1.74 -2.21 1.77
C GLY A 75 -2.44 -0.97 2.31
N ARG A 76 -1.67 -0.03 2.85
CA ARG A 76 -2.20 1.25 3.32
C ARG A 76 -2.47 2.16 2.13
N PRO A 77 -3.62 2.83 2.03
CA PRO A 77 -3.97 3.62 0.85
C PRO A 77 -2.93 4.68 0.46
N LEU A 78 -2.29 5.34 1.42
CA LEU A 78 -1.21 6.30 1.12
C LEU A 78 0.04 5.65 0.52
N ASP A 79 0.40 4.47 1.01
CA ASP A 79 1.57 3.73 0.50
C ASP A 79 1.27 3.22 -0.93
N VAL A 80 0.02 2.83 -1.20
CA VAL A 80 -0.44 2.40 -2.54
C VAL A 80 -0.54 3.56 -3.53
N ALA A 81 -1.09 4.70 -3.10
CA ALA A 81 -1.26 5.88 -3.94
C ALA A 81 0.08 6.50 -4.37
N THR A 82 1.07 6.53 -3.47
CA THR A 82 2.39 7.09 -3.78
C THR A 82 3.19 6.20 -4.72
N ALA A 83 3.09 4.88 -4.57
CA ALA A 83 3.84 3.91 -5.35
C ALA A 83 3.58 3.97 -6.87
N SER A 84 2.37 4.32 -7.31
CA SER A 84 2.06 4.41 -8.75
C SER A 84 0.77 5.19 -9.06
N ALA A 85 0.62 5.60 -10.32
CA ALA A 85 -0.63 6.20 -10.81
C ALA A 85 -1.81 5.23 -10.80
N VAL A 86 -1.58 3.94 -11.06
CA VAL A 86 -2.61 2.89 -10.97
C VAL A 86 -3.07 2.70 -9.52
N GLY A 87 -2.13 2.70 -8.58
CA GLY A 87 -2.43 2.66 -7.15
C GLY A 87 -3.24 3.87 -6.71
N LEU A 88 -2.92 5.08 -7.20
CA LEU A 88 -3.72 6.27 -6.96
C LEU A 88 -5.17 6.08 -7.45
N ALA A 89 -5.37 5.62 -8.68
CA ALA A 89 -6.72 5.42 -9.23
C ALA A 89 -7.53 4.40 -8.42
N ALA A 90 -6.90 3.32 -7.96
CA ALA A 90 -7.54 2.32 -7.08
C ALA A 90 -7.97 2.94 -5.74
N VAL A 91 -7.11 3.77 -5.14
CA VAL A 91 -7.43 4.49 -3.90
C VAL A 91 -8.55 5.51 -4.10
N GLU A 92 -8.54 6.25 -5.21
CA GLU A 92 -9.62 7.19 -5.55
C GLU A 92 -10.98 6.47 -5.65
N ALA A 93 -11.02 5.28 -6.28
CA ALA A 93 -12.22 4.47 -6.36
C ALA A 93 -12.68 3.96 -4.98
N ALA A 94 -11.75 3.50 -4.14
CA ALA A 94 -12.05 3.04 -2.79
C ALA A 94 -12.60 4.17 -1.89
N ILE A 95 -12.09 5.39 -2.02
CA ILE A 95 -12.61 6.57 -1.31
C ILE A 95 -14.07 6.83 -1.69
N VAL A 96 -14.40 6.78 -2.99
CA VAL A 96 -15.77 6.99 -3.46
C VAL A 96 -16.70 5.89 -2.94
N ALA A 97 -16.28 4.64 -3.00
CA ALA A 97 -17.06 3.51 -2.47
C ALA A 97 -17.30 3.63 -0.97
N HIS A 98 -16.28 3.97 -0.19
CA HIS A 98 -16.40 4.15 1.26
C HIS A 98 -17.32 5.34 1.61
N ALA A 99 -17.21 6.46 0.90
CA ALA A 99 -18.07 7.62 1.13
C ALA A 99 -19.54 7.33 0.79
N ALA A 100 -19.81 6.47 -0.20
CA ALA A 100 -21.16 6.02 -0.50
C ALA A 100 -21.72 5.07 0.57
N ALA A 101 -20.87 4.22 1.17
CA ALA A 101 -21.26 3.29 2.23
C ALA A 101 -21.49 3.97 3.59
N THR A 102 -20.76 5.06 3.86
CA THR A 102 -20.86 5.83 5.10
C THR A 102 -21.23 7.27 4.78
N PRO A 103 -22.51 7.57 4.52
CA PRO A 103 -22.97 8.93 4.28
C PRO A 103 -22.71 9.79 5.53
N ARG A 104 -22.27 11.03 5.31
CA ARG A 104 -22.02 12.03 6.35
C ARG A 104 -23.29 12.59 6.97
#